data_AF-A0A964KRZ0-F1
#
_entry.id   AF-A0A964KRZ0-F1
#
_cell.length_a   1.000
_cell.length_b   1.000
_cell.length_c   1.000
_cell.angle_alpha   90.00
_cell.angle_beta   90.00
_cell.angle_gamma   90.00
#
_symmetry.space_group_name_H-M   'P 1'
#
loop_
_entity.id
_entity.type
_entity.pdbx_description
1 polymer ?
#
loop_
_entity_poly.entity_id
_entity_poly.type
_entity_poly.pdbx_seq_one_letter_code
_entity_poly.pdbx_strand_id
1 'polypeptide(L)' 'MTKPESKAKTGKTPADLKRAAEKDGGYRSDMKAEELVTWLKNEFDLGRGHSMAIWAVFKE' A
#
# COMPACT_ATOMS: atom_id res chain seq x y z
N MET A 1 -17.61 19.32 -0.95
CA MET A 1 -17.31 18.00 -1.54
C MET A 1 -16.73 17.13 -0.43
N THR A 2 -17.55 16.24 0.11
CA THR A 2 -17.23 15.32 1.21
C THR A 2 -16.28 14.24 0.72
N LYS A 3 -15.07 14.17 1.30
CA LYS A 3 -14.22 12.97 1.23
C LYS A 3 -14.20 12.37 2.64
N PRO A 4 -14.67 11.12 2.84
CA PRO A 4 -14.50 10.45 4.13
C PRO A 4 -13.01 10.18 4.32
N GLU A 5 -12.44 10.84 5.32
CA GLU A 5 -11.02 10.78 5.67
C GLU A 5 -10.69 9.44 6.33
N SER A 6 -10.56 8.38 5.55
CA SER A 6 -9.79 7.20 5.99
C SER A 6 -8.32 7.56 5.86
N LYS A 7 -7.82 8.36 6.81
CA LYS A 7 -6.38 8.67 6.97
C LYS A 7 -5.65 7.36 7.27
N ALA A 8 -5.26 6.64 6.22
CA ALA A 8 -4.11 5.75 6.31
C ALA A 8 -2.97 6.60 6.90
N LYS A 9 -2.23 6.09 7.89
CA LYS A 9 -1.18 6.81 8.64
C LYS A 9 -0.15 7.57 7.77
N THR A 10 -0.13 7.30 6.46
CA THR A 10 0.76 7.83 5.43
C THR A 10 0.26 9.08 4.72
N GLY A 11 -1.05 9.35 4.75
CA GLY A 11 -1.68 10.37 3.88
C GLY A 11 -1.59 10.08 2.38
N LYS A 12 -1.13 8.89 1.96
CA LYS A 12 -0.96 8.49 0.57
C LYS A 12 -2.11 7.62 0.10
N THR A 13 -2.52 7.79 -1.16
CA THR A 13 -3.51 6.90 -1.78
C THR A 13 -2.89 5.55 -2.14
N PRO A 14 -3.69 4.48 -2.32
CA PRO A 14 -3.17 3.21 -2.84
C PRO A 14 -2.40 3.38 -4.16
N ALA A 15 -2.87 4.26 -5.06
CA ALA A 15 -2.17 4.55 -6.31
C ALA A 15 -0.78 5.18 -6.08
N ASP A 16 -0.64 6.08 -5.12
CA ASP A 16 0.66 6.65 -4.74
C ASP A 16 1.60 5.59 -4.16
N LEU A 17 1.08 4.67 -3.35
CA LEU A 17 1.84 3.55 -2.80
C LEU A 17 2.29 2.59 -3.91
N LYS A 18 1.45 2.34 -4.92
CA LYS A 18 1.79 1.50 -6.07
C LYS A 18 2.95 2.11 -6.83
N ARG A 19 2.84 3.41 -7.13
CA ARG A 19 3.89 4.15 -7.84
C ARG A 19 5.19 4.23 -7.05
N ALA A 20 5.11 4.36 -5.72
CA ALA A 20 6.27 4.32 -4.85
C ALA A 20 6.92 2.93 -4.84
N ALA A 21 6.13 1.87 -4.72
CA ALA A 21 6.64 0.50 -4.73
C ALA A 21 7.21 0.11 -6.11
N GLU A 22 6.58 0.52 -7.21
CA GLU A 22 7.10 0.37 -8.57
C GLU A 22 8.44 1.10 -8.75
N LYS A 23 8.56 2.31 -8.20
CA LYS A 23 9.79 3.11 -8.27
C LYS A 23 10.94 2.52 -7.44
N ASP A 24 10.62 1.94 -6.28
CA ASP A 24 11.60 1.30 -5.39
C ASP A 24 11.99 -0.11 -5.88
N GLY A 25 11.33 -0.63 -6.93
CA GLY A 25 11.45 -2.03 -7.36
C GLY A 25 10.76 -3.03 -6.42
N GLY A 26 10.08 -2.51 -5.39
CA GLY A 26 9.29 -3.23 -4.41
C GLY A 26 7.86 -3.51 -4.86
N TYR A 27 7.50 -3.37 -6.14
CA TYR A 27 6.26 -3.94 -6.68
C TYR A 27 6.55 -4.61 -8.02
N ARG A 28 6.24 -5.91 -8.07
CA ARG A 28 6.41 -6.78 -9.24
C ARG A 28 5.13 -7.61 -9.40
N SER A 29 4.80 -8.02 -10.62
CA SER A 29 3.62 -8.88 -10.86
C SER A 29 3.68 -10.24 -10.14
N ASP A 30 4.88 -10.69 -9.78
CA ASP A 30 5.16 -11.90 -8.99
C ASP A 30 5.26 -11.63 -7.47
N MET A 31 5.24 -10.36 -7.05
CA MET A 31 5.44 -10.01 -5.65
C MET A 31 4.39 -10.68 -4.76
N LYS A 32 4.81 -11.15 -3.58
CA LYS A 32 3.87 -11.74 -2.62
C LYS A 32 3.18 -10.65 -1.79
N ALA A 33 1.95 -10.95 -1.37
CA ALA A 33 1.19 -10.10 -0.46
C ALA A 33 1.99 -9.77 0.81
N GLU A 34 2.71 -10.75 1.36
CA GLU A 34 3.53 -10.58 2.56
C GLU A 34 4.70 -9.62 2.35
N GLU A 35 5.31 -9.60 1.17
CA GLU A 35 6.39 -8.65 0.86
C GLU A 35 5.83 -7.23 0.82
N LEU A 36 4.69 -7.01 0.17
CA LEU A 36 4.06 -5.68 0.14
C LEU A 36 3.64 -5.25 1.55
N VAL A 37 3.04 -6.16 2.32
CA VAL A 37 2.64 -5.88 3.71
C VAL A 37 3.84 -5.52 4.58
N THR A 38 4.98 -6.19 4.39
CA THR A 38 6.23 -5.92 5.12
C THR A 38 6.82 -4.57 4.73
N TRP A 39 6.86 -4.26 3.43
CA TRP A 39 7.31 -2.97 2.93
C TRP A 39 6.42 -1.83 3.44
N LEU A 40 5.09 -1.97 3.34
CA LEU A 40 4.12 -1.02 3.88
C LEU A 40 4.23 -0.87 5.41
N LYS A 41 4.64 -1.91 6.12
CA LYS A 41 4.89 -1.80 7.55
C LYS A 41 6.19 -1.01 7.82
N ASN A 42 7.27 -1.31 7.10
CA ASN A 42 8.58 -0.68 7.33
C ASN A 42 8.62 0.78 6.88
N GLU A 43 8.10 1.10 5.70
CA GLU A 43 8.16 2.46 5.13
C GLU A 43 7.07 3.38 5.68
N PHE A 44 5.94 2.80 6.09
CA PHE A 44 4.71 3.55 6.30
C PHE A 44 4.00 3.24 7.63
N ASP A 45 4.58 2.37 8.47
CA ASP A 45 3.99 1.92 9.74
C ASP A 45 2.53 1.43 9.60
N LEU A 46 2.21 0.85 8.43
CA LEU A 46 0.87 0.36 8.16
C LEU A 46 0.64 -1.00 8.82
N GLY A 47 -0.46 -1.06 9.57
CA GLY A 47 -0.94 -2.32 10.14
C GLY A 47 -1.45 -3.28 9.08
N ARG A 48 -1.42 -4.58 9.39
CA ARG A 48 -1.77 -5.68 8.48
C ARG A 48 -3.11 -5.49 7.76
N GLY A 49 -4.14 -4.99 8.45
CA GLY A 49 -5.46 -4.74 7.86
C GLY A 49 -5.45 -3.67 6.76
N HIS A 50 -4.73 -2.56 6.96
CA HIS A 50 -4.60 -1.53 5.92
C HIS A 50 -3.74 -2.01 4.76
N SER A 51 -2.65 -2.70 5.05
CA SER A 51 -1.77 -3.25 4.02
C SER A 51 -2.48 -4.27 3.13
N MET A 52 -3.36 -5.10 3.70
CA MET A 52 -4.18 -6.05 2.93
C MET A 52 -5.24 -5.36 2.07
N ALA A 53 -5.82 -4.24 2.52
CA ALA A 53 -6.73 -3.45 1.69
C ALA A 53 -6.00 -2.85 0.47
N ILE A 54 -4.78 -2.33 0.66
CA ILE A 54 -3.94 -1.83 -0.43
C ILE A 54 -3.57 -2.97 -1.39
N TRP A 55 -3.20 -4.14 -0.86
CA TRP A 55 -2.91 -5.32 -1.65
C TRP A 55 -4.10 -5.78 -2.51
N ALA A 56 -5.32 -5.74 -1.97
CA ALA A 56 -6.53 -6.06 -2.73
C ALA A 56 -6.70 -5.10 -3.91
N VAL A 57 -6.53 -3.78 -3.69
CA VAL A 57 -6.57 -2.75 -4.73
C VAL A 57 -5.46 -2.92 -5.77
N PHE A 58 -4.32 -3.49 -5.41
CA PHE A 58 -3.22 -3.76 -6.35
C PHE A 58 -3.46 -4.98 -7.23
N LYS A 59 -4.38 -5.86 -6.84
CA LYS A 59 -4.75 -7.07 -7.58
C LYS A 59 -6.05 -6.95 -8.36
N GLU A 60 -6.84 -5.89 -8.13
CA GLU A 60 -7.90 -5.45 -9.04
C GLU A 60 -7.29 -4.81 -10.30
#